data_AF-A0A9D6UUV0-F1
#
_entry.id   AF-A0A9D6UUV0-F1
#
_cell.length_a   1.000
_cell.length_b   1.000
_cell.length_c   1.000
_cell.angle_alpha   90.00
_cell.angle_beta   90.00
_cell.angle_gamma   90.00
#
_symmetry.space_group_name_H-M   'P 1'
#
loop_
_entity.id
_entity.type
_entity.pdbx_description
1 polymer ?
#
loop_
_entity_poly.entity_id
_entity_poly.type
_entity_poly.pdbx_seq_one_letter_code
_entity_poly.pdbx_strand_id
1 'polypeptide(L)'
;MNLQSQIDDLRGLFGQRNAMYLKGQRLFFLLEAARIFAKHVRKKSSKPNLESSLASLFSWTCAVADEFRDLPVVDAMREKFPPGRCAYCGEPVCACHIEKRKDIVLAPPDPIQLAWSANDWAANLMAVYGEGNRKNGMQFVIGRLYEEIGETSSAQLLDIHRHGMKLEAMRKSVSHELADVFSWILVISGMLEVDLDTVLSEKYSGPHYRCGKRPCNCGPHYLHHDMEHPYVLQRTR
;
A
#
# COMPACT_ATOMS: atom_id res chain seq x y z
N MET A 1 10.42 -12.27 2.76
CA MET A 1 9.92 -12.09 1.36
C MET A 1 10.10 -10.61 1.03
N ASN A 2 10.68 -10.25 -0.11
CA ASN A 2 10.79 -8.83 -0.47
C ASN A 2 9.41 -8.27 -0.92
N LEU A 3 9.29 -6.95 -1.00
CA LEU A 3 8.04 -6.27 -1.34
C LEU A 3 7.47 -6.72 -2.70
N GLN A 4 8.34 -6.87 -3.72
CA GLN A 4 7.92 -7.34 -5.05
C GLN A 4 7.29 -8.74 -4.97
N SER A 5 7.96 -9.65 -4.27
CA SER A 5 7.45 -11.01 -4.07
C SER A 5 6.12 -11.03 -3.31
N GLN A 6 5.90 -10.12 -2.35
CA GLN A 6 4.61 -10.01 -1.65
C GLN A 6 3.48 -9.55 -2.58
N ILE A 7 3.76 -8.56 -3.44
CA ILE A 7 2.82 -8.09 -4.46
C ILE A 7 2.48 -9.24 -5.43
N ASP A 8 3.49 -9.96 -5.91
CA ASP A 8 3.32 -11.07 -6.84
C ASP A 8 2.58 -12.26 -6.20
N ASP A 9 2.83 -12.54 -4.92
CA ASP A 9 2.14 -13.59 -4.16
C ASP A 9 0.64 -13.29 -4.03
N LEU A 10 0.28 -12.04 -3.71
CA LEU A 10 -1.10 -11.57 -3.67
C LEU A 10 -1.77 -11.57 -5.05
N ARG A 11 -1.04 -11.24 -6.11
CA ARG A 11 -1.49 -11.41 -7.49
C ARG A 11 -1.77 -12.89 -7.79
N GLY A 12 -0.89 -13.80 -7.37
CA GLY A 12 -1.10 -15.24 -7.52
C GLY A 12 -2.35 -15.75 -6.79
N LEU A 13 -2.65 -15.18 -5.62
CA LEU A 13 -3.83 -15.56 -4.84
C LEU A 13 -5.14 -14.97 -5.41
N PHE A 14 -5.17 -13.67 -5.72
CA PHE A 14 -6.41 -12.94 -6.02
C PHE A 14 -6.56 -12.48 -7.48
N GLY A 15 -5.48 -12.48 -8.27
CA GLY A 15 -5.41 -11.84 -9.58
C GLY A 15 -6.47 -12.34 -10.56
N GLN A 16 -6.64 -13.67 -10.68
CA GLN A 16 -7.64 -14.25 -11.58
C GLN A 16 -9.07 -13.81 -11.20
N ARG A 17 -9.44 -13.92 -9.93
CA ARG A 17 -10.74 -13.47 -9.41
C ARG A 17 -10.95 -11.99 -9.67
N ASN A 18 -9.95 -11.17 -9.33
CA ASN A 18 -10.05 -9.72 -9.46
C ASN A 18 -10.14 -9.29 -10.93
N ALA A 19 -9.48 -9.99 -11.85
CA ALA A 19 -9.60 -9.75 -13.29
C ALA A 19 -11.01 -10.04 -13.82
N MET A 20 -11.66 -11.08 -13.30
CA MET A 20 -13.00 -11.49 -13.73
C MET A 20 -14.11 -10.61 -13.16
N TYR A 21 -14.04 -10.23 -11.89
CA TYR A 21 -15.18 -9.64 -11.18
C TYR A 21 -15.03 -8.17 -10.81
N LEU A 22 -13.83 -7.59 -10.90
CA LEU A 22 -13.54 -6.27 -10.32
C LEU A 22 -12.99 -5.24 -11.31
N LYS A 23 -13.21 -5.44 -12.61
CA LYS A 23 -12.72 -4.51 -13.64
C LYS A 23 -13.25 -3.10 -13.39
N GLY A 24 -12.35 -2.12 -13.20
CA GLY A 24 -12.70 -0.73 -12.88
C GLY A 24 -13.27 -0.49 -11.48
N GLN A 25 -13.31 -1.50 -10.60
CA GLN A 25 -13.85 -1.37 -9.24
C GLN A 25 -12.79 -1.51 -8.15
N ARG A 26 -11.55 -1.89 -8.50
CA ARG A 26 -10.50 -2.19 -7.51
C ARG A 26 -10.15 -0.98 -6.63
N LEU A 27 -10.16 0.20 -7.23
CA LEU A 27 -9.93 1.47 -6.52
C LEU A 27 -11.04 1.75 -5.49
N PHE A 28 -12.30 1.45 -5.81
CA PHE A 28 -13.40 1.56 -4.85
C PHE A 28 -13.19 0.63 -3.64
N PHE A 29 -12.74 -0.60 -3.86
CA PHE A 29 -12.42 -1.53 -2.77
C PHE A 29 -11.21 -1.09 -1.95
N LEU A 30 -10.20 -0.45 -2.56
CA LEU A 30 -9.11 0.18 -1.82
C LEU A 30 -9.62 1.31 -0.92
N LEU A 31 -10.50 2.18 -1.44
CA LEU A 31 -11.10 3.25 -0.65
C LEU A 31 -11.95 2.70 0.51
N GLU A 32 -12.68 1.62 0.27
CA GLU A 32 -13.48 0.94 1.29
C GLU A 32 -12.61 0.30 2.37
N ALA A 33 -11.50 -0.33 1.99
CA ALA A 33 -10.51 -0.84 2.94
C ALA A 33 -9.89 0.29 3.79
N ALA A 34 -9.59 1.45 3.18
CA ALA A 34 -9.12 2.64 3.91
C ALA A 34 -10.17 3.14 4.91
N ARG A 35 -11.45 3.17 4.51
CA ARG A 35 -12.57 3.53 5.38
C ARG A 35 -12.72 2.59 6.56
N ILE A 36 -12.60 1.29 6.34
CA ILE A 36 -12.66 0.27 7.41
C ILE A 36 -11.49 0.43 8.38
N PHE A 37 -10.27 0.61 7.87
CA PHE A 37 -9.10 0.86 8.71
C PHE A 37 -9.25 2.14 9.55
N ALA A 38 -9.64 3.26 8.92
CA ALA A 38 -9.87 4.53 9.61
C ALA A 38 -10.97 4.41 10.70
N LYS A 39 -12.03 3.64 10.43
CA LYS A 39 -13.06 3.28 11.42
C LYS A 39 -12.46 2.51 12.59
N HIS A 40 -11.56 1.54 12.37
CA HIS A 40 -10.90 0.80 13.44
C HIS A 40 -10.02 1.69 14.31
N VAL A 41 -9.24 2.59 13.70
CA VAL A 41 -8.42 3.58 14.43
C VAL A 41 -9.30 4.50 15.26
N ARG A 42 -10.35 5.09 14.67
CA ARG A 42 -11.28 5.98 15.36
C ARG A 42 -11.95 5.30 16.56
N LYS A 43 -12.34 4.03 16.40
CA LYS A 43 -12.96 3.23 17.47
C LYS A 43 -11.97 2.68 18.49
N LYS A 44 -10.65 2.93 18.34
CA LYS A 44 -9.59 2.33 19.16
C LYS A 44 -9.73 0.81 19.25
N SER A 45 -9.91 0.18 18.09
CA SER A 45 -10.09 -1.27 18.00
C SER A 45 -8.85 -2.02 18.49
N SER A 46 -9.00 -3.31 18.79
CA SER A 46 -7.90 -4.16 19.19
C SER A 46 -6.80 -4.24 18.12
N LYS A 47 -5.57 -4.54 18.54
CA LYS A 47 -4.41 -4.71 17.63
C LYS A 47 -4.69 -5.69 16.48
N PRO A 48 -5.30 -6.88 16.69
CA PRO A 48 -5.62 -7.80 15.59
C PRO A 48 -6.59 -7.22 14.54
N ASN A 49 -7.52 -6.35 14.94
CA ASN A 49 -8.43 -5.70 14.00
C ASN A 49 -7.69 -4.66 13.14
N LEU A 50 -6.78 -3.90 13.76
CA LEU A 50 -5.92 -2.95 13.05
C LEU A 50 -5.02 -3.68 12.05
N GLU A 51 -4.30 -4.71 12.50
CA GLU A 51 -3.44 -5.57 11.68
C GLU A 51 -4.19 -6.16 10.49
N SER A 52 -5.35 -6.80 10.74
CA SER A 52 -6.15 -7.40 9.67
C SER A 52 -6.61 -6.37 8.63
N SER A 53 -7.11 -5.21 9.08
CA SER A 53 -7.56 -4.15 8.16
C SER A 53 -6.41 -3.47 7.42
N LEU A 54 -5.22 -3.37 8.03
CA LEU A 54 -4.01 -2.86 7.37
C LEU A 54 -3.50 -3.83 6.29
N ALA A 55 -3.54 -5.13 6.56
CA ALA A 55 -3.23 -6.16 5.56
C ALA A 55 -4.28 -6.19 4.42
N SER A 56 -5.55 -5.87 4.71
CA SER A 56 -6.57 -5.69 3.67
C SER A 56 -6.27 -4.48 2.80
N LEU A 57 -5.89 -3.34 3.41
CA LEU A 57 -5.45 -2.13 2.71
C LEU A 57 -4.28 -2.40 1.75
N PHE A 58 -3.25 -3.09 2.24
CA PHE A 58 -2.09 -3.49 1.43
C PHE A 58 -2.51 -4.39 0.25
N SER A 59 -3.33 -5.41 0.52
CA SER A 59 -3.82 -6.34 -0.50
C SER A 59 -4.63 -5.64 -1.60
N TRP A 60 -5.51 -4.71 -1.23
CA TRP A 60 -6.28 -3.93 -2.21
C TRP A 60 -5.41 -2.94 -3.00
N THR A 61 -4.34 -2.41 -2.41
CA THR A 61 -3.35 -1.61 -3.14
C THR A 61 -2.65 -2.46 -4.21
N CYS A 62 -2.28 -3.70 -3.87
CA CYS A 62 -1.75 -4.67 -4.83
C CYS A 62 -2.76 -4.98 -5.95
N ALA A 63 -4.05 -5.13 -5.60
CA ALA A 63 -5.10 -5.36 -6.59
C ALA A 63 -5.24 -4.19 -7.58
N VAL A 64 -5.13 -2.95 -7.11
CA VAL A 64 -5.12 -1.77 -7.98
C VAL A 64 -3.89 -1.77 -8.89
N ALA A 65 -2.70 -2.04 -8.36
CA ALA A 65 -1.48 -2.13 -9.16
C ALA A 65 -1.58 -3.21 -10.26
N ASP A 66 -2.22 -4.35 -9.94
CA ASP A 66 -2.44 -5.45 -10.88
C ASP A 66 -3.36 -5.08 -12.07
N GLU A 67 -4.16 -4.01 -11.97
CA GLU A 67 -5.05 -3.58 -13.06
C GLU A 67 -4.27 -3.12 -14.30
N PHE A 68 -3.04 -2.62 -14.10
CA PHE A 68 -2.22 -2.02 -15.15
C PHE A 68 -1.24 -2.99 -15.81
N ARG A 69 -1.17 -4.24 -15.34
CA ARG A 69 -0.21 -5.30 -15.72
C ARG A 69 1.27 -4.84 -15.66
N ASP A 70 2.07 -5.50 -14.83
CA ASP A 70 3.52 -5.28 -14.73
C ASP A 70 3.91 -3.82 -14.40
N LEU A 71 3.10 -3.15 -13.58
CA LEU A 71 3.38 -1.78 -13.15
C LEU A 71 4.61 -1.78 -12.22
N PRO A 72 5.68 -0.99 -12.50
CA PRO A 72 6.94 -1.04 -11.74
C PRO A 72 6.85 -0.25 -10.43
N VAL A 73 5.91 -0.62 -9.56
CA VAL A 73 5.64 0.11 -8.30
C VAL A 73 6.82 0.06 -7.34
N VAL A 74 7.57 -1.05 -7.30
CA VAL A 74 8.77 -1.15 -6.44
C VAL A 74 9.89 -0.25 -6.95
N ASP A 75 10.05 -0.07 -8.26
CA ASP A 75 11.00 0.90 -8.80
C ASP A 75 10.58 2.34 -8.50
N ALA A 76 9.28 2.63 -8.61
CA ALA A 76 8.72 3.91 -8.17
C ALA A 76 8.99 4.20 -6.68
N MET A 77 8.83 3.20 -5.81
CA MET A 77 9.19 3.31 -4.39
C MET A 77 10.68 3.66 -4.20
N ARG A 78 11.57 3.03 -4.98
CA ARG A 78 13.03 3.27 -4.91
C ARG A 78 13.42 4.67 -5.39
N GLU A 79 12.75 5.17 -6.43
CA GLU A 79 12.96 6.54 -6.92
C GLU A 79 12.50 7.59 -5.90
N LYS A 80 11.37 7.36 -5.23
CA LYS A 80 10.73 8.33 -4.33
C LYS A 80 11.24 8.27 -2.89
N PHE A 81 11.70 7.12 -2.42
CA PHE A 81 12.07 6.89 -1.03
C PHE A 81 13.47 6.26 -0.93
N PRO A 82 14.54 7.06 -1.15
CA PRO A 82 15.90 6.56 -1.06
C PRO A 82 16.26 6.10 0.37
N PRO A 83 17.27 5.22 0.52
CA PRO A 83 17.72 4.79 1.84
C PRO A 83 18.27 5.94 2.69
N GLY A 84 17.77 6.05 3.92
CA GLY A 84 18.35 6.88 4.98
C GLY A 84 18.32 8.38 4.73
N ARG A 85 17.51 8.90 3.79
CA ARG A 85 17.38 10.34 3.56
C ARG A 85 16.01 10.75 3.01
N CYS A 86 15.64 11.98 3.30
CA CYS A 86 14.42 12.61 2.80
C CYS A 86 14.56 12.98 1.31
N ALA A 87 13.57 12.62 0.49
CA ALA A 87 13.57 12.94 -0.94
C ALA A 87 13.29 14.42 -1.27
N TYR A 88 12.89 15.21 -0.26
CA TYR A 88 12.60 16.64 -0.41
C TYR A 88 13.77 17.52 0.03
N CYS A 89 14.33 17.28 1.23
CA CYS A 89 15.41 18.10 1.79
C CYS A 89 16.78 17.42 1.80
N GLY A 90 16.88 16.13 1.47
CA GLY A 90 18.15 15.38 1.48
C GLY A 90 18.65 14.98 2.88
N GLU A 91 18.01 15.45 3.94
CA GLU A 91 18.42 15.19 5.32
C GLU A 91 18.09 13.76 5.78
N PRO A 92 18.89 13.15 6.68
CA PRO A 92 18.65 11.80 7.18
C PRO A 92 17.39 11.67 8.03
N VAL A 93 17.03 12.75 8.74
CA VAL A 93 15.73 12.93 9.39
C VAL A 93 15.07 14.13 8.74
N CYS A 94 13.85 13.95 8.26
CA CYS A 94 13.14 14.95 7.48
C CYS A 94 12.89 16.22 8.31
N ALA A 95 13.49 17.34 7.88
CA ALA A 95 13.31 18.66 8.45
C ALA A 95 12.25 19.50 7.71
N CYS A 96 11.51 18.90 6.75
CA CYS A 96 10.56 19.64 5.93
C CYS A 96 9.30 20.06 6.70
N HIS A 97 8.91 21.31 6.52
CA HIS A 97 7.55 21.76 6.83
C HIS A 97 6.62 21.35 5.71
N ILE A 98 5.58 20.55 6.02
CA ILE A 98 4.64 19.98 5.03
C ILE A 98 4.03 21.06 4.11
N GLU A 99 3.62 22.20 4.67
CA GLU A 99 3.03 23.33 3.93
C GLU A 99 3.98 24.02 2.95
N LYS A 100 5.29 23.80 3.11
CA LYS A 100 6.35 24.47 2.33
C LYS A 100 7.30 23.46 1.69
N ARG A 101 6.85 22.20 1.54
CA ARG A 101 7.66 21.19 0.85
C ARG A 101 7.90 21.64 -0.58
N LYS A 102 9.16 21.56 -0.99
CA LYS A 102 9.53 21.65 -2.40
C LYS A 102 9.00 20.43 -3.13
N ASP A 103 9.03 20.46 -4.46
CA ASP A 103 8.80 19.26 -5.25
C ASP A 103 9.79 18.16 -4.87
N ILE A 104 9.34 16.92 -4.96
CA ILE A 104 10.18 15.76 -4.68
C ILE A 104 11.33 15.69 -5.70
N VAL A 105 12.54 15.41 -5.21
CA VAL A 105 13.68 15.12 -6.07
C VAL A 105 13.83 13.61 -6.14
N LEU A 106 13.48 13.03 -7.29
CA LEU A 106 13.64 11.60 -7.53
C LEU A 106 15.12 11.21 -7.42
N ALA A 107 15.39 10.16 -6.66
CA ALA A 107 16.73 9.61 -6.51
C ALA A 107 16.99 8.49 -7.53
N PRO A 108 18.26 8.26 -7.93
CA PRO A 108 18.63 7.02 -8.58
C PRO A 108 18.27 5.83 -7.67
N PRO A 109 17.53 4.82 -8.18
CA PRO A 109 17.14 3.65 -7.39
C PRO A 109 18.35 2.89 -6.83
N ASP A 110 18.37 2.64 -5.51
CA ASP A 110 19.43 1.84 -4.88
C ASP A 110 19.14 0.34 -5.07
N PRO A 111 20.10 -0.49 -5.53
CA PRO A 111 19.91 -1.94 -5.67
C PRO A 111 19.58 -2.67 -4.36
N ILE A 112 20.02 -2.17 -3.20
CA ILE A 112 19.76 -2.83 -1.90
C ILE A 112 18.27 -2.95 -1.60
N GLN A 113 17.49 -1.98 -2.09
CA GLN A 113 16.05 -1.89 -1.87
C GLN A 113 15.25 -2.98 -2.59
N LEU A 114 15.85 -3.69 -3.56
CA LEU A 114 15.22 -4.86 -4.19
C LEU A 114 15.11 -6.05 -3.23
N ALA A 115 15.95 -6.10 -2.20
CA ALA A 115 15.88 -7.13 -1.17
C ALA A 115 14.92 -6.78 -0.03
N TRP A 116 14.48 -5.53 0.06
CA TRP A 116 13.68 -5.03 1.17
C TRP A 116 12.28 -5.66 1.23
N SER A 117 11.92 -6.15 2.41
CA SER A 117 10.56 -6.54 2.75
C SER A 117 9.69 -5.32 3.05
N ALA A 118 8.37 -5.52 3.29
CA ALA A 118 7.52 -4.42 3.71
C ALA A 118 8.01 -3.80 5.03
N ASN A 119 8.51 -4.61 5.97
CA ASN A 119 9.06 -4.08 7.22
C ASN A 119 10.36 -3.28 7.01
N ASP A 120 11.23 -3.69 6.10
CA ASP A 120 12.44 -2.91 5.77
C ASP A 120 12.09 -1.53 5.21
N TRP A 121 11.09 -1.47 4.31
CA TRP A 121 10.57 -0.21 3.81
C TRP A 121 9.94 0.65 4.91
N ALA A 122 9.11 0.05 5.77
CA ALA A 122 8.52 0.74 6.91
C ALA A 122 9.61 1.29 7.86
N ALA A 123 10.65 0.52 8.13
CA ALA A 123 11.79 0.96 8.96
C ALA A 123 12.51 2.16 8.35
N ASN A 124 12.81 2.13 7.04
CA ASN A 124 13.42 3.27 6.35
C ASN A 124 12.54 4.52 6.42
N LEU A 125 11.25 4.38 6.12
CA LEU A 125 10.29 5.49 6.15
C LEU A 125 10.14 6.07 7.57
N MET A 126 10.14 5.22 8.59
CA MET A 126 10.06 5.66 9.99
C MET A 126 11.35 6.31 10.50
N ALA A 127 12.52 5.87 10.01
CA ALA A 127 13.80 6.52 10.32
C ALA A 127 13.86 7.94 9.73
N VAL A 128 13.39 8.12 8.49
CA VAL A 128 13.46 9.41 7.80
C VAL A 128 12.29 10.34 8.16
N TYR A 129 11.05 9.85 8.12
CA TYR A 129 9.85 10.68 8.23
C TYR A 129 9.08 10.49 9.55
N GLY A 130 9.46 9.50 10.37
CA GLY A 130 8.66 9.04 11.50
C GLY A 130 8.49 10.08 12.62
N GLU A 131 9.48 10.94 12.88
CA GLU A 131 9.36 12.00 13.89
C GLU A 131 8.24 13.00 13.53
N GLY A 132 8.29 13.55 12.31
CA GLY A 132 7.26 14.45 11.81
C GLY A 132 5.89 13.79 11.76
N ASN A 133 5.81 12.54 11.31
CA ASN A 133 4.54 11.80 11.25
C ASN A 133 3.96 11.53 12.65
N ARG A 134 4.79 11.17 13.64
CA ARG A 134 4.36 11.02 15.03
C ARG A 134 3.87 12.33 15.63
N LYS A 135 4.54 13.45 15.36
CA LYS A 135 4.13 14.79 15.82
C LYS A 135 2.76 15.20 15.29
N ASN A 136 2.46 14.90 14.02
CA ASN A 136 1.16 15.22 13.41
C ASN A 136 0.06 14.20 13.79
N GLY A 137 0.43 12.98 14.15
CA GLY A 137 -0.46 11.95 14.66
C GLY A 137 -1.16 11.11 13.59
N MET A 138 -1.82 10.03 14.04
CA MET A 138 -2.38 9.00 13.16
C MET A 138 -3.48 9.52 12.22
N GLN A 139 -4.30 10.49 12.65
CA GLN A 139 -5.36 11.05 11.79
C GLN A 139 -4.78 11.82 10.60
N PHE A 140 -3.69 12.56 10.80
CA PHE A 140 -2.98 13.23 9.72
C PHE A 140 -2.45 12.22 8.70
N VAL A 141 -1.81 11.15 9.18
CA VAL A 141 -1.25 10.09 8.31
C VAL A 141 -2.34 9.36 7.52
N ILE A 142 -3.50 9.10 8.13
CA ILE A 142 -4.67 8.56 7.42
C ILE A 142 -5.18 9.55 6.38
N GLY A 143 -5.22 10.85 6.71
CA GLY A 143 -5.59 11.91 5.77
C GLY A 143 -4.69 11.91 4.53
N ARG A 144 -3.36 11.80 4.73
CA ARG A 144 -2.41 11.67 3.62
C ARG A 144 -2.65 10.41 2.79
N LEU A 145 -2.90 9.26 3.42
CA LEU A 145 -3.27 8.04 2.69
C LEU A 145 -4.48 8.26 1.78
N TYR A 146 -5.53 8.95 2.25
CA TYR A 146 -6.70 9.26 1.42
C TYR A 146 -6.37 10.18 0.25
N GLU A 147 -5.50 11.17 0.48
CA GLU A 147 -5.01 12.08 -0.55
C GLU A 147 -4.32 11.28 -1.67
N GLU A 148 -3.38 10.40 -1.35
CA GLU A 148 -2.67 9.60 -2.37
C GLU A 148 -3.58 8.60 -3.09
N ILE A 149 -4.61 8.06 -2.42
CA ILE A 149 -5.63 7.24 -3.09
C ILE A 149 -6.41 8.10 -4.10
N GLY A 150 -6.70 9.35 -3.77
CA GLY A 150 -7.33 10.32 -4.67
C GLY A 150 -6.44 10.74 -5.84
N GLU A 151 -5.14 10.92 -5.60
CA GLU A 151 -4.16 11.20 -6.65
C GLU A 151 -3.99 9.99 -7.57
N THR A 152 -3.93 8.78 -7.01
CA THR A 152 -3.97 7.52 -7.78
C THR A 152 -5.23 7.47 -8.65
N SER A 153 -6.41 7.79 -8.10
CA SER A 153 -7.65 7.87 -8.87
C SER A 153 -7.54 8.84 -10.05
N SER A 154 -7.00 10.03 -9.80
CA SER A 154 -6.82 11.08 -10.80
C SER A 154 -5.82 10.68 -11.88
N ALA A 155 -4.78 9.93 -11.52
CA ALA A 155 -3.81 9.40 -12.48
C ALA A 155 -4.40 8.30 -13.38
N GLN A 156 -5.35 7.51 -12.87
CA GLN A 156 -6.02 6.45 -13.64
C GLN A 156 -7.13 6.96 -14.56
N LEU A 157 -7.93 7.90 -14.07
CA LEU A 157 -8.99 8.52 -14.83
C LEU A 157 -8.34 9.51 -15.79
N LEU A 158 -8.15 9.09 -17.05
CA LEU A 158 -7.62 9.89 -18.17
C LEU A 158 -7.93 11.38 -18.01
N ASP A 159 -7.03 12.07 -17.32
CA ASP A 159 -7.17 13.48 -17.01
C ASP A 159 -7.19 14.21 -18.35
N ILE A 160 -8.23 15.02 -18.57
CA ILE A 160 -8.41 15.80 -19.79
C ILE A 160 -7.22 16.73 -20.05
N HIS A 161 -6.39 17.01 -19.04
CA HIS A 161 -5.17 17.78 -19.18
C HIS A 161 -3.95 16.95 -19.61
N ARG A 162 -4.06 15.60 -19.68
CA ARG A 162 -2.99 14.67 -20.07
C ARG A 162 -3.06 14.25 -21.55
N HIS A 163 -3.79 14.99 -22.38
CA HIS A 163 -3.82 14.78 -23.83
C HIS A 163 -2.39 14.75 -24.40
N GLY A 164 -2.02 13.66 -25.08
CA GLY A 164 -0.70 13.49 -25.71
C GLY A 164 0.38 12.85 -24.83
N MET A 165 0.08 12.47 -23.58
CA MET A 165 1.03 11.74 -22.75
C MET A 165 1.30 10.34 -23.32
N LYS A 166 2.58 9.97 -23.44
CA LYS A 166 3.00 8.63 -23.89
C LYS A 166 2.66 7.57 -22.83
N LEU A 167 2.41 6.34 -23.28
CA LEU A 167 2.10 5.21 -22.40
C LEU A 167 3.12 5.01 -21.28
N GLU A 168 4.42 5.11 -21.58
CA GLU A 168 5.52 5.01 -20.61
C GLU A 168 5.38 6.04 -19.47
N ALA A 169 5.12 7.31 -19.83
CA ALA A 169 4.96 8.39 -18.87
C ALA A 169 3.69 8.20 -18.02
N MET A 170 2.61 7.67 -18.62
CA MET A 170 1.40 7.32 -17.88
C MET A 170 1.65 6.19 -16.88
N ARG A 171 2.34 5.13 -17.31
CA ARG A 171 2.74 4.02 -16.42
C ARG A 171 3.60 4.53 -15.27
N LYS A 172 4.57 5.40 -15.54
CA LYS A 172 5.42 6.00 -14.52
C LYS A 172 4.61 6.84 -13.53
N SER A 173 3.72 7.71 -14.01
CA SER A 173 2.84 8.52 -13.15
C SER A 173 1.99 7.64 -12.23
N VAL A 174 1.27 6.64 -12.77
CA VAL A 174 0.44 5.75 -11.94
C VAL A 174 1.29 4.94 -10.95
N SER A 175 2.51 4.53 -11.35
CA SER A 175 3.44 3.84 -10.45
C SER A 175 3.87 4.73 -9.27
N HIS A 176 4.11 6.02 -9.52
CA HIS A 176 4.50 6.99 -8.50
C HIS A 176 3.37 7.28 -7.51
N GLU A 177 2.11 7.38 -7.95
CA GLU A 177 1.00 7.58 -7.01
C GLU A 177 0.74 6.33 -6.17
N LEU A 178 0.83 5.13 -6.77
CA LEU A 178 0.71 3.89 -6.01
C LEU A 178 1.87 3.69 -5.02
N ALA A 179 3.08 4.12 -5.37
CA ALA A 179 4.20 4.14 -4.43
C ALA A 179 3.90 5.01 -3.21
N ASP A 180 3.25 6.16 -3.38
CA ASP A 180 2.86 7.01 -2.24
C ASP A 180 1.80 6.34 -1.37
N VAL A 181 0.80 5.68 -1.97
CA VAL A 181 -0.18 4.86 -1.24
C VAL A 181 0.51 3.77 -0.41
N PHE A 182 1.43 3.01 -1.01
CA PHE A 182 2.23 2.01 -0.28
C PHE A 182 3.02 2.67 0.86
N SER A 183 3.67 3.80 0.60
CA SER A 183 4.50 4.49 1.60
C SER A 183 3.68 4.85 2.86
N TRP A 184 2.46 5.33 2.71
CA TRP A 184 1.63 5.68 3.86
C TRP A 184 1.09 4.45 4.58
N ILE A 185 0.77 3.36 3.88
CA ILE A 185 0.43 2.06 4.52
C ILE A 185 1.61 1.57 5.38
N LEU A 186 2.84 1.72 4.89
CA LEU A 186 4.06 1.31 5.58
C LEU A 186 4.43 2.26 6.75
N VAL A 187 4.19 3.55 6.61
CA VAL A 187 4.29 4.50 7.74
C VAL A 187 3.27 4.14 8.81
N ILE A 188 2.04 3.81 8.42
CA ILE A 188 0.99 3.38 9.36
C ILE A 188 1.39 2.11 10.09
N SER A 189 1.95 1.09 9.39
CA SER A 189 2.41 -0.14 10.05
C SER A 189 3.53 0.16 11.07
N GLY A 190 4.49 1.00 10.68
CA GLY A 190 5.57 1.43 11.55
C GLY A 190 5.10 2.22 12.77
N MET A 191 4.11 3.11 12.62
CA MET A 191 3.52 3.86 13.73
C MET A 191 2.68 3.00 14.67
N LEU A 192 2.08 1.91 14.18
CA LEU A 192 1.32 0.95 14.97
C LEU A 192 2.18 -0.19 15.54
N GLU A 193 3.49 -0.21 15.23
CA GLU A 193 4.40 -1.31 15.58
C GLU A 193 3.82 -2.67 15.15
N VAL A 194 3.35 -2.72 13.91
CA VAL A 194 2.82 -3.92 13.25
C VAL A 194 3.91 -4.50 12.37
N ASP A 195 4.25 -5.77 12.64
CA ASP A 195 5.05 -6.60 11.74
C ASP A 195 4.20 -6.98 10.54
N LEU A 196 4.25 -6.17 9.49
CA LEU A 196 3.39 -6.32 8.33
C LEU A 196 3.75 -7.56 7.52
N ASP A 197 5.04 -7.93 7.44
CA ASP A 197 5.46 -9.16 6.76
C ASP A 197 4.82 -10.39 7.39
N THR A 198 4.85 -10.50 8.72
CA THR A 198 4.23 -11.60 9.45
C THR A 198 2.72 -11.61 9.24
N VAL A 199 2.04 -10.46 9.38
CA VAL A 199 0.58 -10.38 9.18
C VAL A 199 0.18 -10.76 7.76
N LEU A 200 0.92 -10.29 6.73
CA LEU A 200 0.65 -10.64 5.33
C LEU A 200 0.89 -12.13 5.08
N SER A 201 1.99 -12.68 5.58
CA SER A 201 2.33 -14.10 5.46
C SER A 201 1.24 -14.97 6.10
N GLU A 202 0.88 -14.67 7.34
CA GLU A 202 -0.17 -15.37 8.09
C GLU A 202 -1.52 -15.31 7.36
N LYS A 203 -1.91 -14.13 6.84
CA LYS A 203 -3.22 -13.94 6.22
C LYS A 203 -3.31 -14.48 4.78
N TYR A 204 -2.22 -14.47 4.01
CA TYR A 204 -2.28 -14.64 2.56
C TYR A 204 -1.29 -15.65 1.97
N SER A 205 -0.34 -16.24 2.70
CA SER A 205 0.62 -17.21 2.12
C SER A 205 -0.04 -18.54 1.71
N GLY A 206 -1.13 -18.92 2.38
CA GLY A 206 -1.84 -20.19 2.16
C GLY A 206 -2.94 -20.14 1.09
N PRO A 207 -3.77 -21.19 1.01
CA PRO A 207 -5.01 -21.16 0.24
C PRO A 207 -5.96 -20.07 0.75
N HIS A 208 -6.80 -19.52 -0.13
CA HIS A 208 -7.78 -18.50 0.26
C HIS A 208 -8.69 -19.03 1.38
N TYR A 209 -8.76 -18.31 2.50
CA TYR A 209 -9.40 -18.79 3.73
C TYR A 209 -10.86 -19.25 3.57
N ARG A 210 -11.60 -18.70 2.59
CA ARG A 210 -13.00 -19.07 2.35
C ARG A 210 -13.18 -20.28 1.43
N CYS A 211 -12.47 -20.32 0.30
CA CYS A 211 -12.67 -21.37 -0.71
C CYS A 211 -11.62 -22.48 -0.66
N GLY A 212 -10.56 -22.31 0.14
CA GLY A 212 -9.47 -23.28 0.27
C GLY A 212 -8.66 -23.48 -1.01
N LYS A 213 -8.69 -22.53 -1.95
CA LYS A 213 -7.98 -22.60 -3.24
C LYS A 213 -6.92 -21.51 -3.39
N ARG A 214 -5.87 -21.81 -4.16
CA ARG A 214 -4.84 -20.88 -4.64
C ARG A 214 -4.55 -21.23 -6.12
N PRO A 215 -4.99 -20.42 -7.10
CA PRO A 215 -5.68 -19.13 -6.96
C PRO A 215 -7.08 -19.23 -6.34
N CYS A 216 -7.57 -18.11 -5.82
CA CYS A 216 -8.92 -17.98 -5.26
C CYS A 216 -10.00 -18.15 -6.35
N ASN A 217 -11.04 -18.95 -6.06
CA ASN A 217 -12.19 -19.19 -6.95
C ASN A 217 -13.51 -18.66 -6.37
N CYS A 218 -13.47 -17.63 -5.51
CA CYS A 218 -14.69 -17.01 -4.95
C CYS A 218 -15.38 -16.11 -5.99
N GLY A 219 -16.71 -16.12 -6.02
CA GLY A 219 -17.53 -15.19 -6.82
C GLY A 219 -17.68 -13.78 -6.21
N PRO A 220 -18.44 -12.88 -6.86
CA PRO A 220 -18.53 -11.46 -6.50
C PRO A 220 -19.27 -11.16 -5.19
N HIS A 221 -20.16 -12.03 -4.71
CA HIS A 221 -20.88 -11.83 -3.43
C HIS A 221 -19.97 -11.72 -2.20
N TYR A 222 -18.70 -12.07 -2.37
CA TYR A 222 -17.77 -12.34 -1.28
C TYR A 222 -16.73 -11.24 -1.07
N LEU A 223 -16.75 -10.19 -1.88
CA LEU A 223 -15.74 -9.14 -1.95
C LEU A 223 -15.73 -8.21 -0.72
N HIS A 224 -16.89 -7.93 -0.12
CA HIS A 224 -16.98 -7.12 1.10
C HIS A 224 -16.54 -7.87 2.35
N HIS A 225 -16.81 -9.17 2.42
CA HIS A 225 -16.50 -9.98 3.59
C HIS A 225 -14.99 -10.19 3.80
N ASP A 226 -14.19 -10.09 2.74
CA ASP A 226 -12.73 -10.23 2.83
C ASP A 226 -12.08 -9.03 3.54
N MET A 227 -12.76 -7.87 3.59
CA MET A 227 -12.24 -6.65 4.23
C MET A 227 -12.46 -6.61 5.74
N GLU A 228 -13.61 -7.13 6.20
CA GLU A 228 -14.00 -7.04 7.62
C GLU A 228 -13.68 -8.28 8.42
N HIS A 229 -13.26 -9.39 7.79
CA HIS A 229 -12.99 -10.62 8.53
C HIS A 229 -11.80 -10.41 9.47
N PRO A 230 -12.01 -10.42 10.81
CA PRO A 230 -10.91 -10.42 11.74
C PRO A 230 -10.10 -11.68 11.49
N TYR A 231 -8.79 -11.55 11.41
CA TYR A 231 -7.92 -12.71 11.32
C TYR A 231 -8.14 -13.54 12.60
N VAL A 232 -8.83 -14.67 12.50
CA VAL A 232 -8.84 -15.65 13.58
C VAL A 232 -7.51 -16.35 13.41
N LEU A 233 -6.51 -15.91 14.16
CA LEU A 233 -5.34 -16.70 14.44
C LEU A 233 -5.84 -18.09 14.86
N GLN A 234 -5.81 -19.06 13.95
CA GLN A 234 -5.68 -20.44 14.34
C GLN A 234 -4.26 -20.59 14.90
N ARG A 235 -3.98 -19.92 16.03
CA ARG A 235 -2.88 -20.32 16.90
C ARG A 235 -3.29 -21.70 17.38
N THR A 236 -2.87 -22.71 16.64
CA THR A 236 -2.79 -24.07 17.12
C THR A 236 -2.19 -24.00 18.52
N ARG A 237 -3.01 -24.36 19.51
CA ARG A 237 -2.56 -24.59 20.88
C ARG A 237 -1.53 -25.71 20.88
#